data_AF-A0A2J8RDY6-F1
#
_entry.id   AF-A0A2J8RDY6-F1
#
_cell.length_a   1.000
_cell.length_b   1.000
_cell.length_c   1.000
_cell.angle_alpha   90.00
_cell.angle_beta   90.00
_cell.angle_gamma   90.00
#
_symmetry.space_group_name_H-M   'P 1'
#
loop_
_entity.id
_entity.type
_entity.pdbx_description
1 polymer ?
#
loop_
_entity_poly.entity_id
_entity_poly.type
_entity_poly.pdbx_seq_one_letter_code
_entity_poly.pdbx_strand_id
1 'polypeptide(L)'
;ALIHRHRPELIEYDKLRKDDPVTNLNNAFEVAEKYLDIPKMLDAEDIVGTLRPDEKAIMTYVSCFYHAFSGAQKAETAANRICKVLAVNQENEHLMEDYEKLASDLLEWIRRTIPWLEDRVPQKTIQEMQQKLEDFRDYRRVHKPPKVQEKCQLEINFNTLQTKLRLSNRPAFMPSEGKMVS
;
A
#
# COMPACT_ATOMS: atom_id res chain seq x y z
N ALA A 1 15.97 -22.21 -23.34
CA ALA A 1 15.37 -22.56 -22.03
C ALA A 1 15.37 -21.37 -21.07
N LEU A 2 16.53 -20.78 -20.74
CA LEU A 2 16.61 -19.62 -19.82
C LEU A 2 15.75 -18.42 -20.27
N ILE A 3 15.80 -18.08 -21.55
CA ILE A 3 15.00 -17.01 -22.15
C ILE A 3 13.50 -17.30 -21.99
N HIS A 4 13.01 -18.45 -22.50
CA HIS A 4 11.60 -18.84 -22.37
C HIS A 4 11.10 -18.87 -20.90
N ARG A 5 11.95 -19.24 -19.93
CA ARG A 5 11.54 -19.25 -18.52
C ARG A 5 11.20 -17.86 -17.98
N HIS A 6 11.93 -16.83 -18.39
CA HIS A 6 11.73 -15.45 -17.92
C HIS A 6 10.86 -14.61 -18.87
N ARG A 7 10.86 -14.99 -20.15
CA ARG A 7 10.21 -14.30 -21.27
C ARG A 7 9.69 -15.34 -22.28
N PRO A 8 8.63 -16.09 -21.95
CA PRO A 8 8.09 -17.15 -22.81
C PRO A 8 7.67 -16.65 -24.19
N GLU A 9 7.31 -15.37 -24.30
CA GLU A 9 6.91 -14.71 -25.55
C GLU A 9 8.04 -14.56 -26.57
N LEU A 10 9.31 -14.69 -26.16
CA LEU A 10 10.47 -14.39 -27.02
C LEU A 10 11.02 -15.61 -27.78
N ILE A 11 10.70 -16.83 -27.34
CA ILE A 11 11.18 -18.06 -27.99
C ILE A 11 10.07 -19.09 -28.02
N GLU A 12 9.74 -19.58 -29.21
CA GLU A 12 8.88 -20.75 -29.39
C GLU A 12 9.65 -22.04 -29.05
N TYR A 13 9.64 -22.44 -27.78
CA TYR A 13 10.49 -23.53 -27.28
C TYR A 13 10.14 -24.88 -27.90
N ASP A 14 8.88 -25.12 -28.24
CA ASP A 14 8.40 -26.37 -28.84
C ASP A 14 8.93 -26.60 -30.26
N LYS A 15 9.37 -25.55 -30.95
CA LYS A 15 9.96 -25.64 -32.30
C LYS A 15 11.47 -25.95 -32.28
N LEU A 16 12.11 -25.91 -31.11
CA LEU A 16 13.55 -26.14 -30.99
C LEU A 16 13.89 -27.63 -31.08
N ARG A 17 14.98 -27.93 -31.79
CA ARG A 17 15.37 -29.30 -32.14
C ARG A 17 16.76 -29.63 -31.61
N LYS A 18 16.89 -30.69 -30.81
CA LYS A 18 18.18 -31.06 -30.18
C LYS A 18 19.27 -31.43 -31.19
N ASP A 19 18.87 -31.89 -32.37
CA ASP A 19 19.74 -32.25 -33.48
C ASP A 19 20.23 -31.05 -34.31
N ASP A 20 19.76 -29.83 -34.00
CA ASP A 20 20.19 -28.59 -34.67
C ASP A 20 20.69 -27.54 -33.65
N PRO A 21 21.85 -27.78 -33.00
CA PRO A 21 22.36 -26.92 -31.95
C PRO A 21 22.79 -25.54 -32.47
N VAL A 22 23.29 -25.45 -33.71
CA VAL A 22 23.76 -24.18 -34.31
C VAL A 22 22.58 -23.22 -34.49
N THR A 23 21.49 -23.67 -35.11
CA THR A 23 20.27 -22.85 -35.27
C THR A 23 19.67 -22.46 -33.93
N ASN A 24 19.63 -23.37 -32.95
CA ASN A 24 19.11 -23.05 -31.62
C ASN A 24 19.93 -21.97 -30.90
N LEU A 25 21.27 -22.04 -31.00
CA LEU A 25 22.17 -21.05 -30.40
C LEU A 25 22.04 -19.71 -31.10
N ASN A 26 22.07 -19.68 -32.43
CA ASN A 26 21.89 -18.45 -33.20
C ASN A 26 20.54 -17.77 -32.93
N ASN A 27 19.45 -18.54 -32.85
CA ASN A 27 18.14 -18.03 -32.44
C ASN A 27 18.20 -17.40 -31.04
N ALA A 28 18.81 -18.09 -30.07
CA ALA A 28 18.95 -17.55 -28.72
C ALA A 28 19.79 -16.26 -28.68
N PHE A 29 20.87 -16.19 -29.46
CA PHE A 29 21.75 -15.02 -29.55
C PHE A 29 21.06 -13.84 -30.22
N GLU A 30 20.32 -14.08 -31.31
CA GLU A 30 19.53 -13.05 -32.00
C GLU A 30 18.43 -12.47 -31.11
N VAL A 31 17.70 -13.34 -30.42
CA VAL A 31 16.66 -12.91 -29.48
C VAL A 31 17.27 -12.10 -28.33
N ALA A 32 18.42 -12.53 -27.81
CA ALA A 32 19.11 -11.84 -26.72
C ALA A 32 19.59 -10.44 -27.14
N GLU A 33 20.18 -10.30 -28.33
CA GLU A 33 20.63 -9.01 -28.85
C GLU A 33 19.45 -8.07 -29.11
N LYS A 34 18.41 -8.56 -29.80
CA LYS A 34 17.30 -7.73 -30.24
C LYS A 34 16.36 -7.28 -29.12
N TYR A 35 16.12 -8.13 -28.11
CA TYR A 35 15.08 -7.90 -27.11
C TYR A 35 15.62 -7.76 -25.68
N LEU A 36 16.83 -8.24 -25.40
CA LEU A 36 17.42 -8.22 -24.06
C LEU A 36 18.65 -7.31 -23.95
N ASP A 37 19.06 -6.67 -25.05
CA ASP A 37 20.25 -5.80 -25.13
C ASP A 37 21.54 -6.53 -24.71
N ILE A 38 21.62 -7.84 -25.02
CA ILE A 38 22.80 -8.66 -24.76
C ILE A 38 23.52 -8.89 -26.09
N PRO A 39 24.72 -8.31 -26.30
CA PRO A 39 25.44 -8.44 -27.57
C PRO A 39 25.85 -9.89 -27.82
N LYS A 40 25.96 -10.30 -29.09
CA LYS A 40 26.45 -11.63 -29.45
C LYS A 40 27.96 -11.73 -29.16
N MET A 41 28.30 -12.31 -28.01
CA MET A 41 29.70 -12.46 -27.56
C MET A 41 30.32 -13.80 -27.95
N LEU A 42 29.52 -14.74 -28.43
CA LEU A 42 29.91 -16.10 -28.77
C LEU A 42 29.42 -16.46 -30.17
N ASP A 43 30.19 -17.28 -30.86
CA ASP A 43 29.81 -17.86 -32.14
C ASP A 43 29.25 -19.28 -31.94
N ALA A 44 28.12 -19.59 -32.59
CA ALA A 44 27.47 -20.88 -32.46
C ALA A 44 28.29 -22.01 -33.12
N GLU A 45 28.97 -21.73 -34.23
CA GLU A 45 29.81 -22.69 -34.93
C GLU A 45 31.05 -23.03 -34.11
N ASP A 46 31.68 -22.04 -33.45
CA ASP A 46 32.83 -22.26 -32.58
C ASP A 46 32.49 -23.11 -31.34
N ILE A 47 31.31 -22.89 -30.75
CA ILE A 47 30.83 -23.67 -29.61
C ILE A 47 30.56 -25.13 -30.01
N VAL A 48 29.89 -25.35 -31.16
CA VAL A 48 29.49 -26.69 -31.60
C VAL A 48 30.67 -27.46 -32.20
N GLY A 49 31.57 -26.78 -32.91
CA GLY A 49 32.76 -27.36 -33.53
C GLY A 49 33.88 -27.74 -32.55
N THR A 50 33.85 -27.20 -31.33
CA THR A 50 34.87 -27.47 -30.31
C THR A 50 34.39 -28.52 -29.30
N LEU A 51 35.18 -29.57 -29.07
CA LEU A 51 34.84 -30.63 -28.11
C LEU A 51 34.59 -30.11 -26.69
N ARG A 52 35.28 -29.04 -26.30
CA ARG A 52 35.11 -28.36 -25.01
C ARG A 52 35.18 -26.84 -25.20
N PRO A 53 34.02 -26.15 -25.21
CA PRO A 53 33.96 -24.69 -25.25
C PRO A 53 34.68 -24.04 -24.07
N ASP A 54 35.11 -22.78 -24.22
CA ASP A 54 35.71 -22.01 -23.13
C ASP A 54 34.66 -21.70 -22.04
N GLU A 55 34.88 -22.30 -20.87
CA GLU A 55 34.04 -22.15 -19.69
C GLU A 55 33.92 -20.69 -19.23
N LYS A 56 35.00 -19.90 -19.32
CA LYS A 56 34.96 -18.48 -18.90
C LYS A 56 34.13 -17.65 -19.86
N ALA A 57 34.23 -17.91 -21.16
CA ALA A 57 33.45 -17.23 -22.18
C ALA A 57 31.95 -17.55 -22.01
N ILE A 58 31.60 -18.82 -21.81
CA ILE A 58 30.23 -19.25 -21.53
C ILE A 58 29.69 -18.62 -20.23
N MET A 59 30.46 -18.70 -19.13
CA MET A 59 30.04 -18.11 -17.85
C MET A 59 29.78 -16.60 -17.97
N THR A 60 30.65 -15.89 -18.68
CA THR A 60 30.49 -14.45 -18.91
C THR A 60 29.20 -14.18 -19.66
N TYR A 61 28.94 -14.91 -20.75
CA TYR A 61 27.71 -14.75 -21.53
C TYR A 61 26.44 -15.08 -20.73
N VAL A 62 26.45 -16.19 -19.98
CA VAL A 62 25.32 -16.57 -19.11
C VAL A 62 25.09 -15.54 -17.99
N SER A 63 26.14 -14.92 -17.47
CA SER A 63 26.00 -13.86 -16.45
C SER A 63 25.31 -12.60 -17.00
N CYS A 64 25.51 -12.26 -18.27
CA CYS A 64 24.77 -11.17 -18.91
C CYS A 64 23.25 -11.43 -18.91
N PHE A 65 22.81 -12.67 -19.20
CA PHE A 65 21.39 -13.03 -19.07
C PHE A 65 20.88 -12.86 -17.64
N TYR A 66 21.67 -13.27 -16.64
CA TYR A 66 21.29 -13.07 -15.24
C TYR A 66 21.13 -11.58 -14.90
N HIS A 67 22.02 -10.71 -15.37
CA HIS A 67 21.90 -9.27 -15.15
C HIS A 67 20.68 -8.67 -15.86
N ALA A 68 20.43 -9.04 -17.11
CA ALA A 68 19.26 -8.59 -17.88
C ALA A 68 17.94 -9.00 -17.20
N PHE A 69 17.80 -10.26 -16.78
CA PHE A 69 16.58 -10.73 -16.13
C PHE A 69 16.45 -10.27 -14.67
N SER A 70 17.55 -10.18 -13.91
CA SER A 70 17.50 -9.72 -12.52
C SER A 70 17.19 -8.23 -12.42
N GLY A 71 17.54 -7.41 -13.42
CA GLY A 71 17.16 -5.99 -13.48
C GLY A 71 15.64 -5.80 -13.48
N ALA A 72 14.93 -6.51 -14.35
CA ALA A 72 13.47 -6.48 -14.42
C ALA A 72 12.82 -6.95 -13.12
N GLN A 73 13.30 -8.07 -12.55
CA GLN A 73 12.78 -8.61 -11.29
C GLN A 73 13.03 -7.68 -10.09
N LYS A 74 14.19 -7.01 -10.05
CA LYS A 74 14.50 -6.00 -9.03
C LYS A 74 13.59 -4.79 -9.15
N ALA A 75 13.34 -4.31 -10.37
CA ALA A 75 12.43 -3.20 -10.63
C ALA A 75 11.00 -3.54 -10.19
N GLU A 76 10.51 -4.74 -10.53
CA GLU A 76 9.19 -5.22 -10.09
C GLU A 76 9.11 -5.33 -8.56
N THR A 77 10.13 -5.90 -7.92
CA THR A 77 10.17 -6.01 -6.46
C THR A 77 10.19 -4.64 -5.78
N ALA A 78 10.93 -3.68 -6.34
CA ALA A 78 10.93 -2.30 -5.85
C ALA A 78 9.57 -1.63 -6.03
N ALA A 79 8.93 -1.77 -7.19
CA ALA A 79 7.59 -1.28 -7.46
C ALA A 79 6.57 -1.85 -6.46
N ASN A 80 6.59 -3.17 -6.24
CA ASN A 80 5.72 -3.83 -5.27
C ASN A 80 5.92 -3.32 -3.84
N ARG A 81 7.16 -3.01 -3.44
CA ARG A 81 7.45 -2.39 -2.14
C ARG A 81 6.88 -0.97 -2.05
N ILE A 82 7.03 -0.18 -3.11
CA ILE A 82 6.47 1.17 -3.19
C ILE A 82 4.95 1.13 -3.09
N CYS A 83 4.28 0.26 -3.85
CA CYS A 83 2.82 0.09 -3.80
C CYS A 83 2.32 -0.26 -2.39
N LYS A 84 3.02 -1.16 -1.68
CA LYS A 84 2.69 -1.50 -0.28
C LYS A 84 2.80 -0.29 0.65
N VAL A 85 3.88 0.48 0.52
CA VAL A 85 4.07 1.68 1.35
C VAL A 85 3.02 2.75 1.03
N LEU A 86 2.64 2.91 -0.23
CA LEU A 86 1.58 3.83 -0.64
C LEU A 86 0.23 3.44 -0.06
N ALA A 87 -0.14 2.15 -0.14
CA ALA A 87 -1.40 1.66 0.43
C ALA A 87 -1.51 1.95 1.94
N VAL A 88 -0.43 1.67 2.69
CA VAL A 88 -0.39 1.97 4.14
C VAL A 88 -0.53 3.48 4.40
N ASN A 89 0.01 4.34 3.54
CA ASN A 89 -0.13 5.79 3.72
C ASN A 89 -1.54 6.27 3.44
N GLN A 90 -2.17 5.77 2.38
CA GLN A 90 -3.56 6.10 2.07
C GLN A 90 -4.50 5.67 3.20
N GLU A 91 -4.28 4.50 3.81
CA GLU A 91 -5.03 4.08 5.00
C GLU A 91 -4.81 5.03 6.19
N ASN A 92 -3.58 5.48 6.41
CA ASN A 92 -3.27 6.39 7.52
C ASN A 92 -3.89 7.78 7.28
N GLU A 93 -3.84 8.30 6.05
CA GLU A 93 -4.48 9.55 5.65
C GLU A 93 -6.00 9.47 5.87
N HIS A 94 -6.63 8.36 5.45
CA HIS A 94 -8.05 8.15 5.70
C HIS A 94 -8.40 8.13 7.19
N LEU A 95 -7.60 7.44 8.02
CA LEU A 95 -7.78 7.44 9.48
C LEU A 95 -7.59 8.83 10.10
N MET A 96 -6.68 9.65 9.56
CA MET A 96 -6.48 11.04 9.98
C MET A 96 -7.71 11.89 9.66
N GLU A 97 -8.24 11.77 8.44
CA GLU A 97 -9.45 12.48 8.00
C GLU A 97 -10.68 12.09 8.84
N ASP A 98 -10.88 10.79 9.07
CA ASP A 98 -11.98 10.28 9.89
C ASP A 98 -11.89 10.80 11.32
N TYR A 99 -10.69 10.81 11.90
CA TYR A 99 -10.45 11.40 13.22
C TYR A 99 -10.80 12.90 13.23
N GLU A 100 -10.29 13.66 12.27
CA GLU A 100 -10.50 15.11 12.18
C GLU A 100 -11.97 15.47 12.00
N LYS A 101 -12.70 14.69 11.19
CA LYS A 101 -14.13 14.86 10.98
C LYS A 101 -14.92 14.54 12.25
N LEU A 102 -14.67 13.38 12.86
CA LEU A 102 -15.37 12.96 14.07
C LEU A 102 -15.12 13.93 15.24
N ALA A 103 -13.88 14.41 15.40
CA ALA A 103 -13.54 15.43 16.38
C ALA A 103 -14.31 16.73 16.15
N SER A 104 -14.38 17.20 14.90
CA SER A 104 -15.11 18.41 14.53
C SER A 104 -16.59 18.30 14.88
N ASP A 105 -17.23 17.21 14.46
CA ASP A 105 -18.66 16.97 14.66
C ASP A 105 -19.00 16.86 16.16
N LEU A 106 -18.16 16.17 16.93
CA LEU A 106 -18.31 16.06 18.38
C LEU A 106 -18.15 17.41 19.08
N LEU A 107 -17.12 18.17 18.73
CA LEU A 107 -16.88 19.49 19.34
C LEU A 107 -17.97 20.49 18.98
N GLU A 108 -18.49 20.46 17.76
CA GLU A 108 -19.65 21.26 17.37
C GLU A 108 -20.90 20.86 18.16
N TRP A 109 -21.17 19.56 18.29
CA TRP A 109 -22.29 19.06 19.08
C TRP A 109 -22.18 19.48 20.55
N ILE A 110 -21.00 19.36 21.16
CA ILE A 110 -20.73 19.80 22.54
C ILE A 110 -20.98 21.31 22.67
N ARG A 111 -20.41 22.13 21.78
CA ARG A 111 -20.58 23.58 21.77
C ARG A 111 -22.05 24.00 21.65
N ARG A 112 -22.85 23.27 20.88
CA ARG A 112 -24.30 23.52 20.73
C ARG A 112 -25.11 23.05 21.94
N THR A 113 -24.71 21.97 22.58
CA THR A 113 -25.49 21.31 23.65
C THR A 113 -25.25 21.95 25.02
N ILE A 114 -24.03 22.44 25.29
CA ILE A 114 -23.69 23.06 26.58
C ILE A 114 -24.65 24.21 26.95
N PRO A 115 -24.90 25.21 26.08
CA PRO A 115 -25.80 26.32 26.43
C PRO A 115 -27.22 25.86 26.77
N TRP A 116 -27.72 24.83 26.09
CA TRP A 116 -29.05 24.25 26.38
C TRP A 116 -29.09 23.55 27.75
N LEU A 117 -28.01 22.86 28.14
CA LEU A 117 -27.89 22.23 29.46
C LEU A 117 -27.67 23.24 30.59
N GLU A 118 -27.04 24.37 30.29
CA GLU A 118 -26.77 25.44 31.25
C GLU A 118 -27.96 26.41 31.41
N ASP A 119 -28.96 26.36 30.52
CA ASP A 119 -30.18 27.16 30.64
C ASP A 119 -30.96 26.82 31.92
N ARG A 120 -30.88 27.72 32.90
CA ARG A 120 -31.58 27.61 34.18
C ARG A 120 -32.83 28.49 34.28
N VAL A 121 -33.35 28.98 33.16
CA VAL A 121 -34.55 29.82 33.17
C VAL A 121 -35.77 29.00 33.62
N PRO A 122 -36.39 29.35 34.77
CA PRO A 122 -37.57 28.65 35.27
C PRO A 122 -38.77 28.90 34.37
N GLN A 123 -39.60 27.88 34.16
CA GLN A 123 -40.83 28.00 33.37
C GLN A 123 -42.00 28.46 34.24
N LYS A 124 -43.00 29.09 33.60
CA LYS A 124 -44.12 29.72 34.30
C LYS A 124 -45.19 28.71 34.70
N THR A 125 -45.23 27.56 34.04
CA THR A 125 -46.22 26.51 34.28
C THR A 125 -45.58 25.17 34.62
N ILE A 126 -46.30 24.34 35.39
CA ILE A 126 -45.88 22.97 35.72
C ILE A 126 -45.75 22.12 34.45
N GLN A 127 -46.63 22.32 33.48
CA GLN A 127 -46.62 21.61 32.20
C GLN A 127 -45.32 21.88 31.40
N GLU A 128 -44.88 23.13 31.32
CA GLU A 128 -43.61 23.48 30.67
C GLU A 128 -42.40 22.87 31.41
N MET A 129 -42.44 22.81 32.74
CA MET A 129 -41.39 22.13 33.53
C MET A 129 -41.37 20.62 33.29
N GLN A 130 -42.55 19.99 33.16
CA GLN A 130 -42.66 18.56 32.81
C GLN A 130 -42.12 18.29 31.41
N GLN A 131 -42.40 19.17 30.44
CA GLN A 131 -41.85 19.05 29.08
C GLN A 131 -40.33 19.14 29.09
N LYS A 132 -39.74 20.14 29.76
CA LYS A 132 -38.27 20.25 29.91
C LYS A 132 -37.66 18.98 30.55
N LEU A 133 -38.35 18.36 31.50
CA LEU A 133 -37.89 17.10 32.12
C LEU A 133 -37.92 15.93 31.13
N GLU A 134 -38.96 15.82 30.30
CA GLU A 134 -39.05 14.79 29.26
C GLU A 134 -37.97 14.99 28.18
N ASP A 135 -37.76 16.22 27.71
CA ASP A 135 -36.69 16.53 26.75
C ASP A 135 -35.31 16.14 27.30
N PHE A 136 -35.07 16.37 28.60
CA PHE A 136 -33.84 15.95 29.27
C PHE A 136 -33.72 14.43 29.42
N ARG A 137 -34.82 13.73 29.68
CA ARG A 137 -34.86 12.25 29.73
C ARG A 137 -34.54 11.66 28.36
N ASP A 138 -35.13 12.21 27.31
CA ASP A 138 -34.89 11.79 25.93
C ASP A 138 -33.43 12.05 25.52
N TYR A 139 -32.90 13.25 25.81
CA TYR A 139 -31.49 13.56 25.64
C TYR A 139 -30.57 12.53 26.29
N ARG A 140 -30.84 12.13 27.55
CA ARG A 140 -30.01 11.15 28.26
C ARG A 140 -30.13 9.73 27.72
N ARG A 141 -31.30 9.35 27.17
CA ARG A 141 -31.59 7.99 26.72
C ARG A 141 -31.22 7.75 25.26
N VAL A 142 -31.37 8.77 24.41
CA VAL A 142 -31.27 8.62 22.95
C VAL A 142 -30.09 9.43 22.41
N HIS A 143 -29.98 10.71 22.75
CA HIS A 143 -29.02 11.61 22.09
C HIS A 143 -27.60 11.54 22.66
N LYS A 144 -27.45 11.44 23.98
CA LYS A 144 -26.13 11.41 24.65
C LYS A 144 -25.36 10.09 24.46
N PRO A 145 -25.98 8.89 24.56
CA PRO A 145 -25.26 7.62 24.43
C PRO A 145 -24.40 7.46 23.16
N PRO A 146 -24.89 7.76 21.93
CA PRO A 146 -24.06 7.63 20.73
C PRO A 146 -22.86 8.57 20.76
N LYS A 147 -22.97 9.76 21.36
CA LYS A 147 -21.85 10.70 21.50
C LYS A 147 -20.75 10.22 22.44
N VAL A 148 -21.11 9.43 23.46
CA VAL A 148 -20.13 8.74 24.32
C VAL A 148 -19.39 7.67 23.53
N GLN A 149 -20.10 6.92 22.68
CA GLN A 149 -19.49 5.91 21.81
C GLN A 149 -18.57 6.55 20.76
N GLU A 150 -19.00 7.65 20.13
CA GLU A 150 -18.18 8.43 19.20
C GLU A 150 -16.90 8.96 19.87
N LYS A 151 -16.96 9.45 21.11
CA LYS A 151 -15.75 9.84 21.88
C LYS A 151 -14.80 8.65 22.05
N CYS A 152 -15.32 7.49 22.43
CA CYS A 152 -14.49 6.28 22.56
C CYS A 152 -13.88 5.86 21.21
N GLN A 153 -14.63 5.96 20.12
CA GLN A 153 -14.11 5.68 18.78
C GLN A 153 -12.99 6.65 18.38
N LEU A 154 -13.12 7.93 18.74
CA LEU A 154 -12.08 8.94 18.54
C LEU A 154 -10.76 8.55 19.24
N GLU A 155 -10.84 8.10 20.50
CA GLU A 155 -9.71 7.59 21.29
C GLU A 155 -9.07 6.35 20.62
N ILE A 156 -9.89 5.41 20.15
CA ILE A 156 -9.43 4.20 19.45
C ILE A 156 -8.71 4.56 18.16
N ASN A 157 -9.28 5.45 17.34
CA ASN A 157 -8.70 5.89 16.08
C ASN A 157 -7.33 6.54 16.31
N PHE A 158 -7.24 7.42 17.30
CA PHE A 158 -5.98 8.07 17.67
C PHE A 158 -4.91 7.05 18.09
N ASN A 159 -5.23 6.16 19.03
CA ASN A 159 -4.27 5.16 19.53
C ASN A 159 -3.80 4.19 18.43
N THR A 160 -4.73 3.81 17.55
CA THR A 160 -4.43 2.96 16.38
C THR A 160 -3.48 3.67 15.44
N LEU A 161 -3.76 4.92 15.10
CA LEU A 161 -2.93 5.73 14.20
C LEU A 161 -1.54 6.00 14.78
N GLN A 162 -1.46 6.36 16.07
CA GLN A 162 -0.18 6.52 16.77
C GLN A 162 0.67 5.24 16.71
N THR A 163 0.05 4.08 16.94
CA THR A 163 0.75 2.79 16.88
C THR A 163 1.19 2.46 15.46
N LYS A 164 0.33 2.64 14.44
CA LYS A 164 0.68 2.41 13.04
C LYS A 164 1.87 3.28 12.60
N LEU A 165 1.85 4.57 12.93
CA LEU A 165 2.92 5.51 12.58
C LEU A 165 4.22 5.18 13.29
N ARG A 166 4.17 4.86 14.59
CA ARG A 166 5.35 4.43 15.36
C ARG A 166 5.99 3.18 14.79
N LEU A 167 5.21 2.14 14.50
CA LEU A 167 5.73 0.88 13.92
C LEU A 167 6.35 1.10 12.54
N SER A 168 5.91 2.12 11.82
CA SER A 168 6.43 2.50 10.51
C SER A 168 7.58 3.52 10.58
N ASN A 169 8.06 3.88 11.78
CA ASN A 169 9.04 4.94 12.02
C ASN A 169 8.65 6.30 11.38
N ARG A 170 7.36 6.60 11.36
CA ARG A 170 6.81 7.86 10.85
C ARG A 170 6.53 8.83 12.01
N PRO A 171 6.52 10.15 11.74
CA PRO A 171 6.13 11.15 12.73
C PRO A 171 4.75 10.83 13.33
N ALA A 172 4.60 11.12 14.62
CA ALA A 172 3.33 10.98 15.32
C ALA A 172 2.28 11.91 14.70
N PHE A 173 1.05 11.41 14.61
CA PHE A 173 -0.08 12.25 14.21
C PHE A 173 -0.36 13.29 15.30
N MET A 174 -0.53 14.54 14.91
CA MET A 174 -0.92 15.63 15.79
C MET A 174 -2.20 16.25 15.24
N PRO A 175 -3.34 16.08 15.92
CA PRO A 175 -4.59 16.74 15.59
C PRO A 175 -4.47 18.26 15.50
N SER A 176 -5.36 18.88 14.73
CA SER A 176 -5.53 20.33 14.71
C SER A 176 -5.77 20.90 16.12
N GLU A 177 -5.35 22.14 16.35
CA GLU A 177 -5.48 22.80 17.66
C GLU A 177 -6.92 22.73 18.19
N GLY A 178 -7.06 22.38 19.48
CA GLY A 178 -8.36 22.22 20.13
C GLY A 178 -9.11 20.91 19.82
N LYS A 179 -8.55 20.02 18.99
CA LYS A 179 -9.11 18.70 18.68
C LYS A 179 -8.37 17.51 19.29
N MET A 180 -7.36 17.77 20.11
CA MET A 180 -6.66 16.69 20.81
C MET A 180 -7.61 15.94 21.74
N VAL A 181 -7.47 14.63 21.77
CA VAL A 181 -8.11 13.80 22.79
C VAL A 181 -7.39 14.02 24.12
N SER A 182 -8.11 14.49 25.14
CA SER A 182 -7.64 14.58 26.53
C SER A 182 -8.53 13.80 27.48
#